data_AF-A0A2R6E006-F1
#
_entry.id   AF-A0A2R6E006-F1
#
_cell.length_a   1.000
_cell.length_b   1.000
_cell.length_c   1.000
_cell.angle_alpha   90.00
_cell.angle_beta   90.00
_cell.angle_gamma   90.00
#
_symmetry.space_group_name_H-M   'P 1'
#
loop_
_entity.id
_entity.type
_entity.pdbx_description
1 polymer ?
#
loop_
_entity_poly.entity_id
_entity_poly.type
_entity_poly.pdbx_seq_one_letter_code
_entity_poly.pdbx_strand_id
1 'polypeptide(L)'
;MRFRVESDRPQYWRIDSYNRYTGDGWVRTGSTHDYGGGQLDAPAGETRTLTQRYEVVDELGVAPAAWQPVSLSGAPVSAARVSDEGGFAVQGSLAPGTNYTVESRVPLADPSTLRSAGTDYPEAVSDRYTTIPSSTPDRLAERTDRITANADNPYDTARVIEQWLANNREYSLDVERPEGDIADAFLF
;
A
#
# COMPACT_ATOMS: atom_id res chain seq x y z
N MET A 1 16.74 7.50 3.99
CA MET A 1 15.62 7.20 4.90
C MET A 1 16.01 5.98 5.72
N ARG A 2 16.27 6.13 7.02
CA ARG A 2 16.64 5.02 7.90
C ARG A 2 15.87 5.11 9.21
N PHE A 3 15.42 3.96 9.67
CA PHE A 3 14.80 3.75 10.98
C PHE A 3 15.14 2.34 11.46
N ARG A 4 15.00 2.10 12.76
CA ARG A 4 14.99 0.76 13.34
C ARG A 4 13.59 0.47 13.84
N VAL A 5 13.21 -0.80 13.79
CA VAL A 5 11.92 -1.27 14.27
C VAL A 5 12.10 -2.56 15.03
N GLU A 6 11.55 -2.60 16.24
CA GLU A 6 11.38 -3.81 17.02
C GLU A 6 9.93 -4.26 16.92
N SER A 7 9.73 -5.53 16.59
CA SER A 7 8.43 -6.15 16.40
C SER A 7 8.57 -7.65 16.68
N ASP A 8 7.51 -8.27 17.21
CA ASP A 8 7.47 -9.73 17.44
C ASP A 8 7.45 -10.52 16.13
N ARG A 9 7.10 -9.86 15.01
CA ARG A 9 7.08 -10.46 13.67
C ARG A 9 7.57 -9.50 12.59
N PRO A 10 8.24 -10.02 11.54
CA PRO A 10 8.57 -9.22 10.37
C PRO A 10 7.28 -8.82 9.63
N GLN A 11 7.26 -7.61 9.09
CA GLN A 11 6.20 -7.07 8.24
C GLN A 11 6.79 -6.11 7.20
N TYR A 12 5.97 -5.77 6.20
CA TYR A 12 6.24 -4.61 5.36
C TYR A 12 5.93 -3.33 6.13
N TRP A 13 6.92 -2.46 6.25
CA TRP A 13 6.80 -1.17 6.91
C TRP A 13 6.34 -0.13 5.90
N ARG A 14 5.02 0.08 5.83
CA ARG A 14 4.40 0.99 4.89
C ARG A 14 4.70 2.43 5.28
N ILE A 15 5.08 3.25 4.30
CA ILE A 15 5.41 4.67 4.48
C ILE A 15 4.39 5.58 3.79
N ASP A 16 3.83 5.13 2.67
CA ASP A 16 2.82 5.85 1.91
C ASP A 16 2.02 4.88 1.04
N SER A 17 1.02 5.39 0.32
CA SER A 17 0.35 4.71 -0.79
C SER A 17 0.09 5.70 -1.92
N TYR A 18 0.30 5.21 -3.15
CA TYR A 18 0.00 5.94 -4.38
C TYR A 18 -1.13 5.21 -5.06
N ASN A 19 -2.24 5.90 -5.28
CA ASN A 19 -3.51 5.26 -5.58
C ASN A 19 -4.08 5.61 -6.97
N ARG A 20 -3.44 6.52 -7.71
CA ARG A 20 -3.86 6.88 -9.07
C ARG A 20 -2.73 6.68 -10.07
N TYR A 21 -2.95 5.82 -11.05
CA TYR A 21 -2.06 5.64 -12.18
C TYR A 21 -2.26 6.73 -13.24
N THR A 22 -1.17 7.22 -13.84
CA THR A 22 -1.21 8.31 -14.84
C THR A 22 -0.63 7.91 -16.19
N GLY A 23 -0.27 6.64 -16.40
CA GLY A 23 0.50 6.18 -17.56
C GLY A 23 2.01 6.38 -17.39
N ASP A 24 2.39 7.54 -16.85
CA ASP A 24 3.80 7.89 -16.55
C ASP A 24 4.30 7.45 -15.16
N GLY A 25 3.42 6.87 -14.34
CA GLY A 25 3.69 6.48 -12.97
C GLY A 25 2.45 6.52 -12.07
N TRP A 26 2.68 6.49 -10.76
CA TRP A 26 1.63 6.57 -9.75
C TRP A 26 1.72 7.87 -8.96
N VAL A 27 0.58 8.52 -8.75
CA VAL A 27 0.45 9.71 -7.92
C VAL A 27 -0.42 9.42 -6.70
N ARG A 28 -0.12 10.12 -5.60
CA ARG A 28 -0.94 10.10 -4.41
C ARG A 28 -2.06 11.12 -4.54
N THR A 29 -3.27 10.71 -4.20
CA THR A 29 -4.44 11.58 -4.10
C THR A 29 -5.07 11.43 -2.71
N GLY A 30 -6.01 12.31 -2.39
CA GLY A 30 -6.63 12.37 -1.07
C GLY A 30 -5.93 13.33 -0.11
N SER A 31 -6.40 13.33 1.13
CA SER A 31 -6.01 14.29 2.15
C SER A 31 -5.38 13.62 3.37
N THR A 32 -4.98 14.45 4.32
CA THR A 32 -4.66 13.99 5.67
C THR A 32 -5.39 14.86 6.66
N HIS A 33 -5.87 14.26 7.74
CA HIS A 33 -6.48 14.97 8.86
C HIS A 33 -5.67 14.76 10.14
N ASP A 34 -5.90 15.60 11.14
CA ASP A 34 -5.19 15.47 12.42
C ASP A 34 -5.56 14.14 13.07
N TYR A 35 -4.56 13.44 13.63
CA TYR A 35 -4.80 12.19 14.35
C TYR A 35 -5.56 12.42 15.66
N GLY A 36 -5.24 13.50 16.38
CA GLY A 36 -5.88 13.85 17.65
C GLY A 36 -5.56 12.91 18.83
N GLY A 37 -4.88 11.78 18.60
CA GLY A 37 -4.63 10.76 19.61
C GLY A 37 -5.77 9.71 19.69
N GLY A 38 -5.51 8.61 20.40
CA GLY A 38 -6.53 7.60 20.69
C GLY A 38 -6.39 6.34 19.82
N GLN A 39 -7.53 5.80 19.39
CA GLN A 39 -7.62 4.57 18.60
C GLN A 39 -8.42 4.86 17.32
N LEU A 40 -7.88 4.45 16.18
CA LEU A 40 -8.53 4.44 14.88
C LEU A 40 -9.30 3.14 14.67
N ASP A 41 -10.18 3.14 13.68
CA ASP A 41 -10.93 1.95 13.30
C ASP A 41 -10.00 0.82 12.83
N ALA A 42 -10.27 -0.38 13.34
CA ALA A 42 -9.61 -1.59 12.87
C ALA A 42 -10.20 -2.03 11.51
N PRO A 43 -9.41 -2.68 10.64
CA PRO A 43 -9.95 -3.25 9.42
C PRO A 43 -10.99 -4.33 9.74
N ALA A 44 -11.94 -4.50 8.83
CA ALA A 44 -12.94 -5.55 8.92
C ALA A 44 -12.30 -6.95 8.86
N GLY A 45 -12.98 -7.92 9.46
CA GLY A 45 -12.55 -9.32 9.47
C GLY A 45 -11.61 -9.68 10.62
N GLU A 46 -11.06 -10.88 10.55
CA GLU A 46 -10.13 -11.37 11.56
C GLU A 46 -8.76 -10.67 11.40
N THR A 47 -8.24 -10.16 12.51
CA THR A 47 -7.00 -9.42 12.54
C THR A 47 -6.13 -9.90 13.68
N ARG A 48 -4.83 -9.66 13.54
CA ARG A 48 -3.85 -9.88 14.60
C ARG A 48 -3.23 -8.56 15.01
N THR A 49 -3.15 -8.33 16.31
CA THR A 49 -2.44 -7.17 16.86
C THR A 49 -0.94 -7.31 16.67
N LEU A 50 -0.29 -6.22 16.24
CA LEU A 50 1.15 -6.10 16.11
C LEU A 50 1.63 -4.80 16.76
N THR A 51 2.47 -4.91 17.78
CA THR A 51 3.10 -3.76 18.42
C THR A 51 4.48 -3.54 17.80
N GLN A 52 4.71 -2.32 17.33
CA GLN A 52 5.95 -1.93 16.67
C GLN A 52 6.58 -0.76 17.42
N ARG A 53 7.85 -0.88 17.78
CA ARG A 53 8.61 0.20 18.42
C ARG A 53 9.65 0.72 17.44
N TYR A 54 9.56 1.99 17.11
CA TYR A 54 10.42 2.63 16.13
C TYR A 54 11.43 3.56 16.79
N GLU A 55 12.66 3.51 16.30
CA GLU A 55 13.71 4.51 16.52
C GLU A 55 14.04 5.17 15.18
N VAL A 56 13.86 6.48 15.10
CA VAL A 56 14.19 7.28 13.92
C VAL A 56 15.70 7.48 13.84
N VAL A 57 16.33 7.09 12.73
CA VAL A 57 17.79 7.21 12.54
C VAL A 57 18.16 8.44 11.72
N ASP A 58 17.44 8.67 10.62
CA ASP A 58 17.53 9.89 9.82
C ASP A 58 16.24 10.69 9.97
N GLU A 59 16.25 12.00 9.71
CA GLU A 59 15.04 12.81 9.68
C GLU A 59 13.96 12.21 8.73
N LEU A 60 12.73 12.03 9.21
CA LEU A 60 11.63 11.42 8.45
C LEU A 60 10.39 12.32 8.36
N GLY A 61 9.90 12.58 7.15
CA GLY A 61 8.60 13.24 6.93
C GLY A 61 7.38 12.31 7.01
N VAL A 62 7.57 11.07 7.45
CA VAL A 62 6.54 10.02 7.51
C VAL A 62 6.70 9.19 8.78
N ALA A 63 5.64 8.49 9.18
CA ALA A 63 5.66 7.55 10.31
C ALA A 63 5.40 6.12 9.80
N PRO A 64 6.47 5.35 9.47
CA PRO A 64 6.35 3.96 9.05
C PRO A 64 5.50 3.11 9.99
N ALA A 65 4.67 2.23 9.44
CA ALA A 65 3.90 1.25 10.19
C ALA A 65 3.49 0.05 9.32
N ALA A 66 3.28 -1.10 9.95
CA ALA A 66 2.59 -2.22 9.33
C ALA A 66 1.11 -1.87 9.09
N TRP A 67 0.56 -2.32 7.97
CA TRP A 67 -0.85 -2.13 7.68
C TRP A 67 -1.74 -3.10 8.50
N GLN A 68 -2.83 -2.67 9.14
CA GLN A 68 -3.34 -1.29 9.25
C GLN A 68 -3.04 -0.72 10.64
N PRO A 69 -2.37 0.45 10.76
CA PRO A 69 -2.13 1.06 12.05
C PRO A 69 -3.44 1.56 12.68
N VAL A 70 -3.63 1.27 13.96
CA VAL A 70 -4.82 1.67 14.73
C VAL A 70 -4.50 2.63 15.87
N SER A 71 -3.26 2.69 16.33
CA SER A 71 -2.84 3.76 17.23
C SER A 71 -1.36 4.06 17.11
N LEU A 72 -1.03 5.31 17.38
CA LEU A 72 0.34 5.82 17.52
C LEU A 72 0.48 6.51 18.87
N SER A 73 1.61 6.26 19.52
CA SER A 73 1.95 6.80 20.84
C SER A 73 3.42 7.23 20.90
N GLY A 74 3.72 8.14 21.84
CA GLY A 74 5.05 8.71 22.04
C GLY A 74 5.17 10.15 21.55
N ALA A 75 6.40 10.56 21.25
CA ALA A 75 6.73 11.94 20.88
C ALA A 75 5.93 12.53 19.71
N PRO A 76 5.60 11.78 18.63
CA PRO A 76 5.01 12.40 17.45
C PRO A 76 3.49 12.56 17.48
N VAL A 77 2.80 12.17 18.56
CA VAL A 77 1.32 12.18 18.62
C VAL A 77 0.72 13.54 18.25
N SER A 78 1.29 14.64 18.75
CA SER A 78 0.78 16.00 18.50
C SER A 78 0.97 16.47 17.05
N ALA A 79 1.96 15.93 16.34
CA ALA A 79 2.23 16.23 14.94
C ALA A 79 1.66 15.15 14.00
N ALA A 80 1.09 14.07 14.52
CA ALA A 80 0.62 12.95 13.74
C ALA A 80 -0.66 13.31 12.98
N ARG A 81 -0.70 12.88 11.73
CA ARG A 81 -1.84 12.98 10.83
C ARG A 81 -2.22 11.59 10.34
N VAL A 82 -3.47 11.40 9.96
CA VAL A 82 -3.97 10.17 9.35
C VAL A 82 -4.29 10.47 7.90
N SER A 83 -3.81 9.63 6.99
CA SER A 83 -4.15 9.72 5.57
C SER A 83 -5.43 8.99 5.25
N ASP A 84 -6.13 9.42 4.19
CA ASP A 84 -7.29 8.70 3.66
C ASP A 84 -6.94 7.26 3.25
N GLU A 85 -5.66 6.99 2.96
CA GLU A 85 -5.15 5.65 2.64
C GLU A 85 -4.86 4.82 3.90
N GLY A 86 -5.22 5.30 5.10
CA GLY A 86 -5.13 4.64 6.40
C GLY A 86 -3.73 4.56 7.03
N GLY A 87 -2.80 5.40 6.57
CA GLY A 87 -1.43 5.46 7.10
C GLY A 87 -1.22 6.65 8.04
N PHE A 88 -0.19 6.57 8.89
CA PHE A 88 0.26 7.74 9.65
C PHE A 88 1.21 8.60 8.84
N ALA A 89 0.96 9.90 8.85
CA ALA A 89 1.85 10.94 8.37
C ALA A 89 2.20 11.86 9.54
N VAL A 90 3.16 12.77 9.33
CA VAL A 90 3.57 13.75 10.34
C VAL A 90 3.59 15.14 9.72
N GLN A 91 3.16 16.15 10.48
CA GLN A 91 3.35 17.53 10.10
C GLN A 91 4.80 17.93 10.34
N GLY A 92 5.53 18.28 9.28
CA GLY A 92 6.96 18.55 9.35
C GLY A 92 7.76 17.25 9.26
N SER A 93 8.60 16.99 10.26
CA SER A 93 9.47 15.80 10.28
C SER A 93 9.72 15.28 11.69
N LEU A 94 10.06 14.00 11.77
CA LEU A 94 10.56 13.33 12.96
C LEU A 94 12.08 13.47 12.99
N ALA A 95 12.62 14.04 14.07
CA ALA A 95 14.05 14.20 14.25
C ALA A 95 14.75 12.85 14.54
N PRO A 96 16.04 12.71 14.19
CA PRO A 96 16.86 11.58 14.65
C PRO A 96 16.77 11.37 16.17
N GLY A 97 16.67 10.11 16.60
CA GLY A 97 16.47 9.71 18.00
C GLY A 97 15.03 9.79 18.48
N THR A 98 14.07 10.20 17.64
CA THR A 98 12.65 10.14 17.97
C THR A 98 12.21 8.69 18.10
N ASN A 99 11.57 8.38 19.23
CA ASN A 99 10.98 7.08 19.49
C ASN A 99 9.46 7.17 19.50
N TYR A 100 8.81 6.20 18.87
CA TYR A 100 7.35 6.08 18.88
C TYR A 100 6.94 4.62 18.81
N THR A 101 5.72 4.35 19.26
CA THR A 101 5.13 3.00 19.22
C THR A 101 3.84 3.05 18.41
N VAL A 102 3.69 2.10 17.49
CA VAL A 102 2.49 1.92 16.70
C VAL A 102 1.87 0.57 17.02
N GLU A 103 0.57 0.55 17.28
CA GLU A 103 -0.23 -0.67 17.26
C GLU A 103 -0.91 -0.78 15.89
N SER A 104 -0.75 -1.93 15.24
CA SER A 104 -1.45 -2.25 14.00
C SER A 104 -2.34 -3.48 14.17
N ARG A 105 -3.43 -3.51 13.40
CA ARG A 105 -4.30 -4.68 13.20
C ARG A 105 -4.02 -5.24 11.82
N VAL A 106 -3.20 -6.29 11.77
CA VAL A 106 -2.79 -6.95 10.53
C VAL A 106 -3.88 -7.96 10.13
N PRO A 107 -4.54 -7.80 8.97
CA PRO A 107 -5.58 -8.74 8.53
C PRO A 107 -5.05 -10.16 8.34
N LEU A 108 -5.84 -11.16 8.72
CA LEU A 108 -5.56 -12.56 8.42
C LEU A 108 -6.23 -12.92 7.08
N ALA A 109 -5.42 -12.93 6.03
CA ALA A 109 -5.85 -13.16 4.65
C ALA A 109 -6.04 -14.67 4.37
N ASP A 110 -7.19 -15.22 4.77
CA ASP A 110 -7.55 -16.61 4.44
C ASP A 110 -7.90 -16.74 2.94
N PRO A 111 -7.21 -17.60 2.17
CA PRO A 111 -7.45 -17.74 0.74
C PRO A 111 -8.87 -18.18 0.38
N SER A 112 -9.52 -19.01 1.21
CA SER A 112 -10.88 -19.49 0.91
C SER A 112 -11.91 -18.37 1.03
N THR A 113 -11.74 -17.52 2.05
CA THR A 113 -12.53 -16.30 2.25
C THR A 113 -12.32 -15.33 1.08
N LEU A 114 -11.06 -15.10 0.67
CA LEU A 114 -10.75 -14.17 -0.43
C LEU A 114 -11.29 -14.64 -1.79
N ARG A 115 -11.30 -15.95 -2.07
CA ARG A 115 -11.93 -16.49 -3.28
C ARG A 115 -13.44 -16.34 -3.30
N SER A 116 -14.07 -16.34 -2.12
CA SER A 116 -15.52 -16.15 -1.98
C SER A 116 -15.94 -14.68 -1.96
N ALA A 117 -14.99 -13.74 -1.97
CA ALA A 117 -15.28 -12.32 -1.98
C ALA A 117 -15.93 -11.91 -3.32
N GLY A 118 -17.00 -11.11 -3.24
CA GLY A 118 -17.69 -10.58 -4.41
C GLY A 118 -16.96 -9.40 -5.05
N THR A 119 -17.49 -8.95 -6.18
CA THR A 119 -17.02 -7.77 -6.93
C THR A 119 -17.98 -6.59 -6.88
N ASP A 120 -18.98 -6.63 -5.99
CA ASP A 120 -19.92 -5.54 -5.75
C ASP A 120 -19.27 -4.51 -4.82
N TYR A 121 -18.30 -3.78 -5.36
CA TYR A 121 -17.57 -2.77 -4.61
C TYR A 121 -18.38 -1.47 -4.53
N PRO A 122 -18.33 -0.75 -3.38
CA PRO A 122 -18.91 0.59 -3.30
C PRO A 122 -18.34 1.50 -4.40
N GLU A 123 -19.19 2.34 -5.00
CA GLU A 123 -18.82 3.25 -6.11
C GLU A 123 -17.57 4.09 -5.77
N ALA A 124 -17.51 4.63 -4.56
CA ALA A 124 -16.36 5.41 -4.08
C ALA A 124 -15.03 4.64 -4.09
N VAL A 125 -15.06 3.30 -3.95
CA VAL A 125 -13.86 2.45 -4.03
C VAL A 125 -13.48 2.25 -5.50
N SER A 126 -14.44 1.86 -6.34
CA SER A 126 -14.19 1.66 -7.77
C SER A 126 -13.65 2.92 -8.44
N ASP A 127 -14.32 4.06 -8.27
CA ASP A 127 -13.91 5.34 -8.86
C ASP A 127 -12.49 5.74 -8.45
N ARG A 128 -12.13 5.48 -7.19
CA ARG A 128 -10.85 5.87 -6.63
C ARG A 128 -9.70 4.95 -7.05
N TYR A 129 -9.94 3.64 -7.16
CA TYR A 129 -8.87 2.64 -7.26
C TYR A 129 -8.85 1.87 -8.59
N THR A 130 -9.87 1.97 -9.44
CA THR A 130 -9.93 1.25 -10.73
C THR A 130 -9.86 2.17 -11.95
N THR A 131 -9.66 3.47 -11.76
CA THR A 131 -9.54 4.42 -12.86
C THR A 131 -8.18 4.31 -13.55
N ILE A 132 -8.21 4.15 -14.87
CA ILE A 132 -7.04 4.12 -15.75
C ILE A 132 -7.17 5.24 -16.78
N PRO A 133 -6.09 5.96 -17.16
CA PRO A 133 -6.16 7.01 -18.17
C PRO A 133 -6.65 6.49 -19.53
N SER A 134 -7.42 7.29 -20.25
CA SER A 134 -7.87 6.96 -21.61
C SER A 134 -6.72 6.87 -22.64
N SER A 135 -5.53 7.34 -22.29
CA SER A 135 -4.31 7.21 -23.09
C SER A 135 -3.63 5.86 -22.93
N THR A 136 -4.10 4.99 -22.01
CA THR A 136 -3.52 3.67 -21.81
C THR A 136 -3.78 2.80 -23.05
N PRO A 137 -2.74 2.18 -23.65
CA PRO A 137 -2.88 1.43 -24.90
C PRO A 137 -3.79 0.19 -24.77
N ASP A 138 -4.67 -0.04 -25.75
CA ASP A 138 -5.58 -1.20 -25.78
C ASP A 138 -4.84 -2.54 -25.66
N ARG A 139 -3.63 -2.63 -26.24
CA ARG A 139 -2.80 -3.84 -26.19
C ARG A 139 -2.44 -4.27 -24.77
N LEU A 140 -2.40 -3.33 -23.81
CA LEU A 140 -2.15 -3.63 -22.40
C LEU A 140 -3.34 -4.39 -21.79
N ALA A 141 -4.56 -3.93 -22.07
CA ALA A 141 -5.79 -4.61 -21.65
C ALA A 141 -5.87 -6.01 -22.28
N GLU A 142 -5.67 -6.12 -23.60
CA GLU A 142 -5.66 -7.41 -24.29
C GLU A 142 -4.62 -8.39 -23.72
N ARG A 143 -3.44 -7.89 -23.35
CA ARG A 143 -2.37 -8.73 -22.79
C ARG A 143 -2.71 -9.21 -21.39
N THR A 144 -3.23 -8.32 -20.55
CA THR A 144 -3.62 -8.68 -19.18
C THR A 144 -4.79 -9.64 -19.16
N ASP A 145 -5.80 -9.45 -20.01
CA ASP A 145 -6.91 -10.40 -20.19
C ASP A 145 -6.44 -11.81 -20.59
N ARG A 146 -5.46 -11.90 -21.50
CA ARG A 146 -4.88 -13.20 -21.89
C ARG A 146 -4.12 -13.86 -20.75
N ILE A 147 -3.41 -13.08 -19.94
CA ILE A 147 -2.67 -13.60 -18.77
C ILE A 147 -3.66 -14.15 -17.74
N THR A 148 -4.78 -13.46 -17.51
CA THR A 148 -5.74 -13.76 -16.44
C THR A 148 -6.95 -14.56 -16.89
N ALA A 149 -7.00 -15.01 -18.14
CA ALA A 149 -8.16 -15.67 -18.77
C ALA A 149 -8.75 -16.87 -18.01
N ASN A 150 -7.95 -17.56 -17.18
CA ASN A 150 -8.39 -18.73 -16.40
C ASN A 150 -8.61 -18.42 -14.91
N ALA A 151 -8.64 -17.15 -14.51
CA ALA A 151 -8.91 -16.75 -13.14
C ALA A 151 -10.40 -16.43 -12.96
N ASP A 152 -11.04 -17.08 -11.99
CA ASP A 152 -12.48 -16.98 -11.78
C ASP A 152 -12.91 -15.87 -10.81
N ASN A 153 -11.96 -15.30 -10.05
CA ASN A 153 -12.22 -14.30 -9.02
C ASN A 153 -11.00 -13.37 -8.82
N PRO A 154 -11.18 -12.18 -8.21
CA PRO A 154 -10.11 -11.20 -8.03
C PRO A 154 -8.87 -11.74 -7.30
N TYR A 155 -9.06 -12.66 -6.34
CA TYR A 155 -7.94 -13.28 -5.62
C TYR A 155 -7.09 -14.15 -6.55
N ASP A 156 -7.73 -15.05 -7.31
CA ASP A 156 -7.01 -15.91 -8.25
C ASP A 156 -6.42 -15.09 -9.41
N THR A 157 -7.06 -13.98 -9.82
CA THR A 157 -6.50 -13.02 -10.79
C THR A 157 -5.18 -12.43 -10.28
N ALA A 158 -5.14 -11.97 -9.03
CA ALA A 158 -3.92 -11.44 -8.42
C ALA A 158 -2.82 -12.52 -8.31
N ARG A 159 -3.18 -13.77 -7.99
CA ARG A 159 -2.23 -14.89 -7.95
C ARG A 159 -1.66 -15.25 -9.31
N VAL A 160 -2.47 -15.21 -10.37
CA VAL A 160 -2.02 -15.46 -11.73
C VAL A 160 -1.04 -14.36 -12.18
N ILE A 161 -1.34 -13.10 -11.88
CA ILE A 161 -0.43 -11.97 -12.17
C ILE A 161 0.89 -12.13 -11.40
N GLU A 162 0.84 -12.42 -10.09
CA GLU A 162 2.03 -12.66 -9.25
C GLU A 162 2.93 -13.74 -9.85
N GLN A 163 2.36 -14.90 -10.19
CA GLN A 163 3.10 -16.02 -10.76
C GLN A 163 3.65 -15.71 -12.15
N TRP A 164 2.87 -15.01 -12.98
CA TRP A 164 3.33 -14.63 -14.31
C TRP A 164 4.54 -13.68 -14.22
N LEU A 165 4.48 -12.67 -13.35
CA LEU A 165 5.60 -11.74 -13.12
C LEU A 165 6.84 -12.49 -12.63
N ALA A 166 6.70 -13.35 -11.63
CA ALA A 166 7.81 -14.12 -11.08
C ALA A 166 8.51 -15.03 -12.11
N ASN A 167 7.77 -15.54 -13.09
CA ASN A 167 8.30 -16.45 -14.12
C ASN A 167 8.78 -15.76 -15.40
N ASN A 168 8.34 -14.52 -15.66
CA ASN A 168 8.57 -13.83 -16.94
C ASN A 168 9.35 -12.53 -16.80
N ARG A 169 9.71 -12.11 -15.58
CA ARG A 169 10.41 -10.85 -15.33
C ARG A 169 11.58 -11.04 -14.37
N GLU A 170 12.66 -10.33 -14.66
CA GLU A 170 13.83 -10.26 -13.80
C GLU A 170 13.85 -8.95 -13.02
N TYR A 171 14.60 -8.93 -11.93
CA TYR A 171 14.77 -7.74 -11.10
C TYR A 171 16.14 -7.10 -11.37
N SER A 172 16.13 -5.82 -11.74
CA SER A 172 17.34 -5.00 -11.92
C SER A 172 17.15 -3.63 -11.27
N LEU A 173 18.23 -3.12 -10.69
CA LEU A 173 18.32 -1.71 -10.27
C LEU A 173 18.83 -0.80 -11.39
N ASP A 174 19.38 -1.39 -12.45
CA ASP A 174 19.86 -0.71 -13.64
C ASP A 174 18.79 -0.84 -14.72
N VAL A 175 17.95 0.19 -14.83
CA VAL A 175 16.82 0.27 -15.77
C VAL A 175 16.73 1.69 -16.34
N GLU A 176 16.43 1.79 -17.62
CA GLU A 176 16.14 3.07 -18.27
C GLU A 176 14.64 3.34 -18.23
N ARG A 177 14.26 4.60 -17.99
CA ARG A 177 12.84 4.97 -18.00
C ARG A 177 12.30 4.84 -19.44
N PRO A 178 11.24 4.04 -19.68
CA PRO A 178 10.70 3.89 -21.02
C PRO A 178 10.02 5.18 -21.50
N GLU A 179 9.92 5.33 -22.82
CA GLU A 179 9.05 6.32 -23.44
C GLU A 179 7.59 5.81 -23.47
N GLY A 180 6.63 6.69 -23.22
CA GLY A 180 5.20 6.34 -23.23
C GLY A 180 4.72 5.69 -21.93
N ASP A 181 3.65 4.90 -22.01
CA ASP A 181 3.02 4.26 -20.84
C ASP A 181 3.97 3.21 -20.22
N ILE A 182 4.27 3.35 -18.94
CA ILE A 182 5.25 2.52 -18.23
C ILE A 182 4.80 1.06 -18.15
N ALA A 183 3.52 0.81 -17.88
CA ALA A 183 2.98 -0.55 -17.75
C ALA A 183 3.00 -1.28 -19.11
N ASP A 184 2.69 -0.56 -20.18
CA ASP A 184 2.78 -1.08 -21.54
C ASP A 184 4.24 -1.43 -21.91
N ALA A 185 5.18 -0.51 -21.73
CA ALA A 185 6.60 -0.76 -21.99
C ALA A 185 7.20 -1.87 -21.10
N PHE A 186 6.67 -2.07 -19.90
CA PHE A 186 7.09 -3.16 -19.02
C PHE A 186 6.56 -4.54 -19.47
N LEU A 187 5.39 -4.59 -20.11
CA LEU A 187 4.78 -5.85 -20.54
C LEU A 187 5.25 -6.35 -21.93
N PHE A 188 5.83 -5.49 -22.76
CA PHE A 188 6.20 -5.78 -24.16
C PHE A 188 7.66 -5.46 -24.47
#